data_AF-A0A225E2T2-F1
#
_entry.id   AF-A0A225E2T2-F1
#
_cell.length_a   1.000
_cell.length_b   1.000
_cell.length_c   1.000
_cell.angle_alpha   90.00
_cell.angle_beta   90.00
_cell.angle_gamma   90.00
#
_symmetry.space_group_name_H-M   'P 1'
#
loop_
_entity.id
_entity.type
_entity.pdbx_description
1 polymer ?
#
loop_
_entity_poly.entity_id
_entity_poly.type
_entity_poly.pdbx_seq_one_letter_code
_entity_poly.pdbx_strand_id
1 'polypeptide(L)'
;MPKAHVRRSGFTLIELLVVIAIIAILIGLLLPAVQKVREAAARTTCSNNLKQIGTAAHNYQSTYGRLPAFFYDATNPSTGSTATYQVFVSLLPYLEQQPLATAFGTPYANLQSASHGTPLKAFACPSDTGYGSGVGQGSWASGCYAANFQVFGNPGVGNNAPANANGTPNIASTFTDGTSNTIMFAEKTTQLNGSWCLWAHGGWNDSYGPVFAYGSADGTTNYNSGMSASTGYVGASSLFQVQPKPGTGDPGKASTPHTGVILVNMGDGSVKNLSGSIDPTNTWWPLCTPSRGDIPTGNF
;
A
#
# COMPACT_ATOMS: atom_id res chain seq x y z
N MET A 1 56.39 29.00 -52.37
CA MET A 1 54.91 28.91 -52.28
C MET A 1 54.47 29.41 -50.91
N PRO A 2 53.69 30.49 -50.80
CA PRO A 2 53.20 30.97 -49.51
C PRO A 2 52.05 30.06 -49.03
N LYS A 3 52.12 29.57 -47.79
CA LYS A 3 51.05 28.79 -47.17
C LYS A 3 49.91 29.73 -46.77
N ALA A 4 48.70 29.49 -47.28
CA ALA A 4 47.51 30.24 -46.86
C ALA A 4 47.21 29.95 -45.37
N HIS A 5 47.34 30.96 -44.51
CA HIS A 5 46.91 30.86 -43.12
C HIS A 5 45.38 30.88 -43.07
N VAL A 6 44.78 29.73 -42.78
CA VAL A 6 43.37 29.66 -42.41
C VAL A 6 43.20 30.44 -41.11
N ARG A 7 42.52 31.60 -41.19
CA ARG A 7 42.17 32.39 -40.00
C ARG A 7 41.29 31.52 -39.11
N ARG A 8 41.79 31.14 -37.93
CA ARG A 8 40.95 30.54 -36.89
C ARG A 8 39.98 31.61 -36.42
N SER A 9 38.68 31.36 -36.57
CA SER A 9 37.64 32.16 -35.94
C SER A 9 37.77 31.99 -34.42
N GLY A 10 38.16 33.06 -33.72
CA GLY A 10 38.16 33.08 -32.26
C GLY A 10 36.74 33.21 -31.73
N PHE A 11 36.40 32.43 -30.71
CA PHE A 11 35.12 32.52 -30.03
C PHE A 11 35.11 33.76 -29.13
N THR A 12 34.08 34.60 -29.24
CA THR A 12 33.94 35.80 -28.40
C THR A 12 33.31 35.44 -27.06
N LEU A 13 33.64 36.21 -26.01
CA LEU A 13 33.08 36.02 -24.67
C LEU A 13 31.55 36.13 -24.68
N ILE A 14 31.01 37.01 -25.53
CA ILE A 14 29.55 37.20 -25.66
C ILE A 14 28.86 35.99 -26.29
N GLU A 15 29.45 35.36 -27.30
CA GLU A 15 28.92 34.12 -27.90
C GLU A 15 28.87 32.99 -26.87
N LEU A 16 29.90 32.87 -26.03
CA LEU A 16 29.90 31.89 -24.94
C LEU A 16 28.81 32.19 -23.91
N LEU A 17 28.67 33.45 -23.52
CA LEU A 17 27.72 33.89 -22.50
C LEU A 17 26.26 33.65 -22.94
N VAL A 18 25.95 33.92 -24.20
CA VAL A 18 24.60 33.69 -24.74
C VAL A 18 24.27 32.20 -24.76
N VAL A 19 25.22 31.35 -25.16
CA VAL A 19 25.01 29.90 -25.19
C VAL A 19 24.75 29.33 -23.80
N ILE A 20 25.56 29.71 -22.80
CA ILE A 20 25.32 29.25 -21.43
C ILE A 20 24.01 29.78 -20.86
N ALA A 21 23.60 31.01 -21.21
CA ALA A 21 22.33 31.59 -20.78
C ALA A 21 21.13 30.82 -21.35
N ILE A 22 21.17 30.45 -22.63
CA ILE A 22 20.13 29.63 -23.26
C ILE A 22 20.07 28.24 -22.60
N ILE A 23 21.22 27.58 -22.39
CA ILE A 23 21.26 26.27 -21.72
C ILE A 23 20.69 26.35 -20.30
N ALA A 24 21.03 27.39 -19.54
CA ALA A 24 20.50 27.59 -18.19
C ALA A 24 18.97 27.77 -18.19
N ILE A 25 18.42 28.53 -19.14
CA ILE A 25 16.97 28.69 -19.29
C ILE A 25 16.30 27.36 -19.65
N LEU A 26 16.87 26.62 -20.63
CA LEU A 26 16.33 25.32 -21.04
C LEU A 26 16.33 24.33 -19.88
N ILE A 27 17.42 24.21 -19.13
CA ILE A 27 17.50 23.33 -17.94
C ILE A 27 16.51 23.79 -16.86
N GLY A 28 16.40 25.10 -16.63
CA GLY A 28 15.48 25.68 -15.65
C GLY A 28 14.01 25.35 -15.95
N LEU A 29 13.63 25.28 -17.23
CA LEU A 29 12.28 24.90 -17.65
C LEU A 29 12.08 23.37 -17.69
N LEU A 30 13.13 22.59 -17.98
CA LEU A 30 13.05 21.13 -18.08
C LEU A 30 13.00 20.43 -16.72
N LEU A 31 13.69 20.94 -15.70
CA LEU A 31 13.76 20.26 -14.40
C LEU A 31 12.37 20.05 -13.74
N PRO A 32 11.49 21.06 -13.65
CA PRO A 32 10.13 20.87 -13.12
C PRO A 32 9.29 19.92 -13.98
N ALA A 33 9.47 19.95 -15.30
CA ALA A 33 8.73 19.08 -16.21
C ALA A 33 9.14 17.61 -16.04
N VAL A 34 10.44 17.32 -15.96
CA VAL A 34 10.96 15.95 -15.74
C VAL A 34 10.48 15.39 -14.42
N GLN A 35 10.41 16.20 -13.35
CA GLN A 35 9.87 15.77 -12.06
C GLN A 35 8.40 15.37 -12.13
N LYS A 36 7.56 16.18 -12.80
CA LYS A 36 6.14 15.86 -13.03
C LYS A 36 5.95 14.54 -13.80
N VAL A 37 6.76 14.33 -14.84
CA VAL A 37 6.71 13.08 -15.64
C VAL A 37 7.15 11.87 -14.81
N ARG A 38 8.21 12.00 -14.00
CA ARG A 38 8.66 10.91 -13.11
C ARG A 38 7.60 10.53 -12.10
N GLU A 39 6.95 11.51 -11.49
CA GLU A 39 5.88 11.28 -10.51
C GLU A 39 4.63 10.65 -11.16
N ALA A 40 4.28 11.05 -12.38
CA ALA A 40 3.22 10.40 -13.14
C ALA A 40 3.55 8.93 -13.44
N ALA A 41 4.79 8.62 -13.85
CA ALA A 41 5.23 7.25 -14.10
C ALA A 41 5.26 6.40 -12.81
N ALA A 42 5.69 6.98 -11.70
CA ALA A 42 5.69 6.33 -10.39
C ALA A 42 4.25 5.98 -9.96
N ARG A 43 3.31 6.92 -10.10
CA ARG A 43 1.88 6.70 -9.82
C ARG A 43 1.27 5.61 -10.69
N THR A 44 1.57 5.59 -11.99
CA THR A 44 1.14 4.50 -12.88
C THR A 44 1.67 3.15 -12.40
N THR A 45 2.92 3.11 -11.93
CA THR A 45 3.50 1.90 -11.34
C THR A 45 2.75 1.47 -10.08
N CYS A 46 2.48 2.39 -9.14
CA CYS A 46 1.76 2.07 -7.91
C CYS A 46 0.30 1.64 -8.19
N SER A 47 -0.35 2.26 -9.18
CA SER A 47 -1.67 1.85 -9.67
C SER A 47 -1.67 0.43 -10.25
N ASN A 48 -0.66 0.09 -11.04
CA ASN A 48 -0.54 -1.25 -11.62
C ASN A 48 -0.26 -2.31 -10.54
N ASN A 49 0.54 -1.97 -9.53
CA ASN A 49 0.80 -2.84 -8.38
C ASN A 49 -0.49 -3.13 -7.60
N LEU A 50 -1.27 -2.09 -7.26
CA LEU A 50 -2.60 -2.27 -6.64
C LEU A 50 -3.55 -3.11 -7.50
N LYS A 51 -3.53 -2.93 -8.82
CA LYS A 51 -4.34 -3.74 -9.75
C LYS A 51 -3.93 -5.21 -9.72
N GLN A 52 -2.62 -5.50 -9.67
CA GLN A 52 -2.12 -6.87 -9.54
C GLN A 52 -2.52 -7.51 -8.21
N ILE A 53 -2.40 -6.76 -7.10
CA ILE A 53 -2.83 -7.22 -5.77
C ILE A 53 -4.33 -7.52 -5.73
N GLY A 54 -5.16 -6.62 -6.25
CA GLY A 54 -6.60 -6.85 -6.36
C GLY A 54 -6.94 -8.07 -7.21
N THR A 55 -6.31 -8.21 -8.38
CA THR A 55 -6.49 -9.38 -9.26
C THR A 55 -6.08 -10.67 -8.57
N ALA A 56 -4.96 -10.66 -7.85
CA ALA A 56 -4.52 -11.79 -7.04
C ALA A 56 -5.57 -12.19 -5.99
N ALA A 57 -6.21 -11.22 -5.35
CA ALA A 57 -7.29 -11.48 -4.39
C ALA A 57 -8.53 -12.12 -5.05
N HIS A 58 -8.92 -11.69 -6.26
CA HIS A 58 -9.99 -12.34 -7.03
C HIS A 58 -9.63 -13.78 -7.45
N ASN A 59 -8.37 -14.03 -7.82
CA ASN A 59 -7.90 -15.39 -8.17
C ASN A 59 -7.88 -16.29 -6.94
N TYR A 60 -7.47 -15.77 -5.78
CA TYR A 60 -7.57 -16.45 -4.49
C TYR A 60 -9.03 -16.81 -4.18
N GLN A 61 -9.96 -15.84 -4.27
CA GLN A 61 -11.40 -16.06 -4.10
C GLN A 61 -11.93 -17.14 -5.04
N SER A 62 -11.53 -17.13 -6.31
CA SER A 62 -11.97 -18.11 -7.30
C SER A 62 -11.49 -19.53 -6.97
N THR A 63 -10.33 -19.65 -6.31
CA THR A 63 -9.76 -20.95 -5.92
C THR A 63 -10.35 -21.47 -4.60
N TYR A 64 -10.53 -20.59 -3.61
CA TYR A 64 -10.88 -20.99 -2.23
C TYR A 64 -12.32 -20.67 -1.82
N GLY A 65 -13.10 -20.01 -2.69
CA GLY A 65 -14.49 -19.60 -2.40
C GLY A 65 -14.60 -18.52 -1.32
N ARG A 66 -13.50 -17.87 -0.96
CA ARG A 66 -13.41 -16.76 0.00
C ARG A 66 -12.16 -15.93 -0.27
N LEU A 67 -12.16 -14.68 0.14
CA LEU A 67 -10.99 -13.82 0.18
C LEU A 67 -10.10 -14.27 1.35
N PRO A 68 -8.78 -14.00 1.29
CA PRO A 68 -7.87 -14.35 2.38
C PRO A 68 -8.26 -13.62 3.67
N ALA A 69 -7.98 -14.21 4.83
CA ALA A 69 -8.04 -13.48 6.10
C ALA A 69 -6.92 -12.43 6.16
N PHE A 70 -7.11 -11.37 6.95
CA PHE A 70 -6.03 -10.40 7.16
C PHE A 70 -4.85 -11.06 7.85
N PHE A 71 -5.13 -11.78 8.93
CA PHE A 71 -4.16 -12.58 9.67
C PHE A 71 -4.87 -13.77 10.31
N TYR A 72 -4.27 -14.95 10.25
CA TYR A 72 -4.78 -16.13 10.94
C TYR A 72 -3.64 -17.00 11.46
N ASP A 73 -3.78 -17.44 12.70
CA ASP A 73 -2.96 -18.48 13.30
C ASP A 73 -3.69 -19.82 13.18
N ALA A 74 -3.11 -20.74 12.42
CA ALA A 74 -3.61 -22.09 12.27
C ALA A 74 -2.58 -23.11 12.72
N THR A 75 -3.01 -24.10 13.47
CA THR A 75 -2.15 -25.26 13.74
C THR A 75 -2.08 -26.12 12.48
N ASN A 76 -0.88 -26.29 11.93
CA ASN A 76 -0.62 -27.23 10.84
C ASN A 76 -0.96 -28.65 11.34
N PRO A 77 -1.97 -29.33 10.76
CA PRO A 77 -2.42 -30.62 11.26
C PRO A 77 -1.39 -31.74 11.08
N SER A 78 -0.41 -31.55 10.19
CA SER A 78 0.64 -32.54 9.90
C SER A 78 1.85 -32.40 10.82
N THR A 79 2.16 -31.19 11.31
CA THR A 79 3.36 -30.92 12.12
C THR A 79 3.05 -30.43 13.54
N GLY A 80 1.80 -30.08 13.83
CA GLY A 80 1.40 -29.46 15.10
C GLY A 80 1.92 -28.03 15.29
N SER A 81 2.62 -27.46 14.30
CA SER A 81 3.20 -26.11 14.38
C SER A 81 2.14 -25.05 14.09
N THR A 82 2.15 -23.93 14.82
CA THR A 82 1.33 -22.75 14.47
C THR A 82 1.91 -22.11 13.20
N ALA A 83 1.17 -22.24 12.11
CA ALA A 83 1.35 -21.48 10.89
C ALA A 83 0.60 -20.16 11.00
N THR A 84 1.27 -19.10 10.65
CA THR A 84 0.73 -17.75 10.67
C THR A 84 0.70 -17.27 9.23
N TYR A 85 -0.42 -16.76 8.75
CA TYR A 85 -0.47 -16.22 7.38
C TYR A 85 -1.18 -14.90 7.36
N GLN A 86 -0.59 -14.01 6.57
CA GLN A 86 -1.06 -12.66 6.32
C GLN A 86 -1.64 -12.58 4.91
N VAL A 87 -2.57 -11.65 4.70
CA VAL A 87 -3.22 -11.42 3.40
C VAL A 87 -2.22 -11.39 2.24
N PHE A 88 -1.16 -10.60 2.33
CA PHE A 88 -0.19 -10.44 1.24
C PHE A 88 0.60 -11.73 0.93
N VAL A 89 0.95 -12.52 1.95
CA VAL A 89 1.63 -13.81 1.75
C VAL A 89 0.72 -14.84 1.09
N SER A 90 -0.58 -14.80 1.43
CA SER A 90 -1.61 -15.65 0.81
C SER A 90 -1.80 -15.35 -0.68
N LEU A 91 -1.47 -14.13 -1.12
CA LEU A 91 -1.61 -13.71 -2.51
C LEU A 91 -0.38 -14.01 -3.38
N LEU A 92 0.75 -14.41 -2.80
CA LEU A 92 2.00 -14.65 -3.54
C LEU A 92 1.88 -15.63 -4.73
N PRO A 93 1.18 -16.78 -4.63
CA PRO A 93 0.99 -17.67 -5.77
C PRO A 93 0.33 -16.99 -6.97
N TYR A 94 -0.50 -15.99 -6.70
CA TYR A 94 -1.28 -15.24 -7.69
C TYR A 94 -0.60 -13.94 -8.15
N LEU A 95 0.61 -13.68 -7.64
CA LEU A 95 1.50 -12.57 -8.02
C LEU A 95 2.76 -13.08 -8.72
N GLU A 96 2.69 -14.28 -9.31
CA GLU A 96 3.83 -14.95 -9.95
C GLU A 96 5.03 -15.15 -8.98
N GLN A 97 4.75 -15.27 -7.68
CA GLN A 97 5.75 -15.49 -6.64
C GLN A 97 5.67 -16.93 -6.07
N GLN A 98 5.40 -17.91 -6.92
CA GLN A 98 5.28 -19.33 -6.52
C GLN A 98 6.51 -19.86 -5.75
N PRO A 99 7.77 -19.55 -6.14
CA PRO A 99 8.94 -19.99 -5.37
C PRO A 99 8.95 -19.45 -3.94
N LEU A 100 8.57 -18.19 -3.76
CA LEU A 100 8.52 -17.55 -2.46
C LEU A 100 7.34 -18.06 -1.62
N ALA A 101 6.18 -18.24 -2.23
CA ALA A 101 5.01 -18.85 -1.58
C ALA A 101 5.32 -20.27 -1.06
N THR A 102 6.03 -21.06 -1.86
CA THR A 102 6.49 -22.41 -1.48
C THR A 102 7.47 -22.34 -0.31
N ALA A 103 8.39 -21.37 -0.31
CA ALA A 103 9.34 -21.19 0.78
C ALA A 103 8.68 -20.76 2.10
N PHE A 104 7.60 -19.97 2.04
CA PHE A 104 6.76 -19.71 3.20
C PHE A 104 5.92 -20.92 3.61
N GLY A 105 5.59 -21.84 2.70
CA GLY A 105 4.74 -23.00 2.98
C GLY A 105 3.24 -22.71 2.89
N THR A 106 2.81 -21.78 2.03
CA THR A 106 1.38 -21.48 1.80
C THR A 106 0.57 -22.75 1.45
N PRO A 107 -0.68 -22.93 1.96
CA PRO A 107 -1.50 -21.94 2.66
C PRO A 107 -1.19 -21.82 4.16
N TYR A 108 -0.46 -22.78 4.75
CA TYR A 108 -0.04 -22.75 6.15
C TYR A 108 1.34 -22.09 6.28
N ALA A 109 1.42 -20.81 5.93
CA ALA A 109 2.69 -20.10 5.90
C ALA A 109 3.38 -20.09 7.28
N ASN A 110 4.69 -20.24 7.29
CA ASN A 110 5.52 -19.89 8.43
C ASN A 110 6.21 -18.57 8.13
N LEU A 111 5.61 -17.48 8.60
CA LEU A 111 6.18 -16.16 8.42
C LEU A 111 7.52 -16.00 9.16
N GLN A 112 7.83 -16.82 10.16
CA GLN A 112 9.15 -16.83 10.81
C GLN A 112 10.24 -17.56 9.97
N SER A 113 9.95 -17.92 8.72
CA SER A 113 10.92 -18.54 7.80
C SER A 113 11.98 -17.55 7.31
N ALA A 114 13.16 -18.04 6.92
CA ALA A 114 14.24 -17.21 6.37
C ALA A 114 13.83 -16.38 5.12
N SER A 115 12.72 -16.72 4.46
CA SER A 115 12.17 -16.00 3.32
C SER A 115 11.54 -14.66 3.68
N HIS A 116 11.30 -14.38 4.97
CA HIS A 116 10.63 -13.18 5.45
C HIS A 116 11.30 -11.85 5.07
N GLY A 117 12.61 -11.88 4.76
CA GLY A 117 13.39 -10.70 4.38
C GLY A 117 13.48 -10.46 2.87
N THR A 118 12.70 -11.17 2.06
CA THR A 118 12.77 -11.08 0.59
C THR A 118 11.92 -9.91 0.08
N PRO A 119 12.49 -8.79 -0.39
CA PRO A 119 11.69 -7.66 -0.89
C PRO A 119 10.99 -8.01 -2.21
N LEU A 120 9.80 -7.44 -2.43
CA LEU A 120 9.01 -7.65 -3.65
C LEU A 120 8.68 -6.33 -4.34
N LYS A 121 9.06 -6.22 -5.63
CA LYS A 121 8.76 -5.03 -6.44
C LYS A 121 7.26 -4.78 -6.61
N ALA A 122 6.45 -5.84 -6.60
CA ALA A 122 4.99 -5.73 -6.65
C ALA A 122 4.41 -5.01 -5.42
N PHE A 123 5.13 -4.98 -4.30
CA PHE A 123 4.72 -4.28 -3.08
C PHE A 123 5.45 -2.95 -2.88
N ALA A 124 6.33 -2.55 -3.81
CA ALA A 124 7.02 -1.27 -3.76
C ALA A 124 6.16 -0.17 -4.42
N CYS A 125 6.28 1.06 -3.93
CA CYS A 125 5.82 2.25 -4.64
C CYS A 125 7.03 3.17 -4.89
N PRO A 126 7.39 3.48 -6.15
CA PRO A 126 8.57 4.30 -6.44
C PRO A 126 8.53 5.73 -5.87
N SER A 127 7.35 6.25 -5.53
CA SER A 127 7.20 7.56 -4.88
C SER A 127 7.45 7.51 -3.36
N ASP A 128 7.43 6.33 -2.74
CA ASP A 128 7.71 6.18 -1.31
C ASP A 128 9.22 6.15 -1.06
N THR A 129 9.76 7.30 -0.68
CA THR A 129 11.19 7.46 -0.38
C THR A 129 11.63 6.70 0.88
N GLY A 130 10.68 6.28 1.73
CA GLY A 130 10.94 5.46 2.91
C GLY A 130 11.13 3.97 2.62
N TYR A 131 10.79 3.50 1.41
CA TYR A 131 10.87 2.08 1.05
C TYR A 131 12.31 1.54 1.02
N GLY A 132 13.27 2.34 0.57
CA GLY A 132 14.69 1.98 0.55
C GLY A 132 14.98 0.65 -0.16
N SER A 133 15.56 -0.31 0.57
CA SER A 133 15.88 -1.66 0.08
C SER A 133 14.69 -2.63 0.08
N GLY A 134 13.52 -2.22 0.59
CA GLY A 134 12.35 -3.08 0.77
C GLY A 134 12.46 -4.03 1.97
N VAL A 135 13.39 -3.76 2.89
CA VAL A 135 13.55 -4.47 4.15
C VAL A 135 13.45 -3.45 5.28
N GLY A 136 12.47 -3.65 6.16
CA GLY A 136 12.20 -2.79 7.29
C GLY A 136 12.80 -3.33 8.59
N GLN A 137 12.14 -2.99 9.70
CA GLN A 137 12.55 -3.42 11.03
C GLN A 137 12.68 -4.93 11.15
N GLY A 138 13.70 -5.39 11.88
CA GLY A 138 13.93 -6.80 12.17
C GLY A 138 14.27 -7.66 10.96
N SER A 139 14.74 -7.07 9.86
CA SER A 139 15.04 -7.75 8.60
C SER A 139 13.81 -8.36 7.91
N TRP A 140 12.63 -7.80 8.18
CA TRP A 140 11.37 -8.20 7.57
C TRP A 140 11.11 -7.40 6.29
N ALA A 141 10.59 -8.06 5.27
CA ALA A 141 10.24 -7.40 4.02
C ALA A 141 9.11 -6.37 4.25
N SER A 142 9.34 -5.17 3.74
CA SER A 142 8.40 -4.05 3.82
C SER A 142 7.66 -3.84 2.49
N GLY A 143 6.60 -3.04 2.54
CA GLY A 143 5.75 -2.72 1.39
C GLY A 143 5.11 -1.34 1.54
N CYS A 144 4.50 -0.89 0.45
CA CYS A 144 3.85 0.41 0.34
C CYS A 144 2.32 0.33 0.21
N TYR A 145 1.74 -0.84 0.54
CA TYR A 145 0.30 -1.10 0.42
C TYR A 145 -0.21 -1.76 1.70
N ALA A 146 -1.46 -1.47 2.03
CA ALA A 146 -2.14 -2.00 3.20
C ALA A 146 -3.51 -2.58 2.82
N ALA A 147 -3.94 -3.57 3.59
CA ALA A 147 -5.24 -4.18 3.45
C ALA A 147 -6.25 -3.53 4.41
N ASN A 148 -7.49 -3.45 3.95
CA ASN A 148 -8.59 -2.91 4.73
C ASN A 148 -9.03 -3.91 5.81
N PHE A 149 -8.90 -3.53 7.09
CA PHE A 149 -9.33 -4.38 8.19
C PHE A 149 -10.84 -4.67 8.19
N GLN A 150 -11.66 -3.70 7.77
CA GLN A 150 -13.12 -3.88 7.75
C GLN A 150 -13.56 -4.95 6.74
N VAL A 151 -12.71 -5.26 5.75
CA VAL A 151 -12.92 -6.33 4.77
C VAL A 151 -12.25 -7.63 5.22
N PHE A 152 -10.94 -7.58 5.49
CA PHE A 152 -10.12 -8.77 5.68
C PHE A 152 -10.06 -9.25 7.14
N GLY A 153 -10.38 -8.39 8.09
CA GLY A 153 -10.53 -8.72 9.50
C GLY A 153 -11.95 -9.14 9.87
N ASN A 154 -12.21 -9.15 11.17
CA ASN A 154 -13.49 -9.48 11.78
C ASN A 154 -13.83 -8.42 12.84
N PRO A 155 -14.29 -7.23 12.41
CA PRO A 155 -14.56 -6.11 13.30
C PRO A 155 -15.69 -6.41 14.31
N GLY A 156 -16.55 -7.41 14.05
CA GLY A 156 -17.63 -7.81 14.96
C GLY A 156 -17.18 -8.57 16.22
N VAL A 157 -15.95 -9.08 16.24
CA VAL A 157 -15.38 -9.81 17.40
C VAL A 157 -14.89 -8.87 18.50
N GLY A 158 -14.89 -7.57 18.26
CA GLY A 158 -14.40 -6.60 19.23
C GLY A 158 -12.88 -6.50 19.24
N ASN A 159 -12.37 -5.89 20.31
CA ASN A 159 -10.94 -5.71 20.59
C ASN A 159 -10.29 -7.02 21.11
N ASN A 160 -10.65 -8.17 20.52
CA ASN A 160 -10.20 -9.48 20.94
C ASN A 160 -9.42 -10.16 19.83
N ALA A 161 -8.19 -10.52 20.14
CA ALA A 161 -7.24 -10.93 19.16
C ALA A 161 -6.50 -12.22 19.52
N PRO A 162 -6.00 -12.97 18.52
CA PRO A 162 -5.98 -12.67 17.07
C PRO A 162 -7.32 -12.88 16.35
N ALA A 163 -8.39 -13.23 17.08
CA ALA A 163 -9.70 -13.55 16.52
C ALA A 163 -10.29 -12.43 15.63
N ASN A 164 -10.08 -11.17 15.98
CA ASN A 164 -10.53 -10.02 15.20
C ASN A 164 -9.76 -9.82 13.88
N ALA A 165 -8.61 -10.46 13.67
CA ALA A 165 -7.88 -10.39 12.39
C ALA A 165 -8.23 -11.54 11.45
N ASN A 166 -8.90 -12.57 11.96
CA ASN A 166 -9.34 -13.74 11.22
C ASN A 166 -10.72 -13.52 10.58
N GLY A 167 -10.74 -12.65 9.56
CA GLY A 167 -11.92 -12.49 8.70
C GLY A 167 -12.11 -13.68 7.77
N THR A 168 -13.35 -13.91 7.34
CA THR A 168 -13.68 -14.85 6.25
C THR A 168 -14.48 -14.16 5.14
N PRO A 169 -13.98 -13.03 4.60
CA PRO A 169 -14.71 -12.29 3.58
C PRO A 169 -14.97 -13.14 2.33
N ASN A 170 -16.09 -12.87 1.68
CA ASN A 170 -16.43 -13.44 0.39
C ASN A 170 -17.04 -12.34 -0.48
N ILE A 171 -16.58 -12.22 -1.72
CA ILE A 171 -17.03 -11.16 -2.64
C ILE A 171 -18.55 -11.09 -2.77
N ALA A 172 -19.24 -12.23 -2.83
CA ALA A 172 -20.68 -12.31 -3.02
C ALA A 172 -21.50 -11.89 -1.79
N SER A 173 -20.99 -12.11 -0.58
CA SER A 173 -21.76 -11.88 0.67
C SER A 173 -21.25 -10.72 1.51
N THR A 174 -19.98 -10.35 1.38
CA THR A 174 -19.36 -9.29 2.19
C THR A 174 -19.70 -7.91 1.65
N PHE A 175 -19.73 -7.71 0.33
CA PHE A 175 -19.89 -6.40 -0.29
C PHE A 175 -21.35 -6.09 -0.62
N THR A 176 -22.22 -6.03 0.40
CA THR A 176 -23.66 -5.79 0.18
C THR A 176 -23.95 -4.42 -0.40
N ASP A 177 -23.04 -3.46 -0.21
CA ASP A 177 -23.18 -2.08 -0.71
C ASP A 177 -22.57 -1.89 -2.12
N GLY A 178 -22.13 -2.98 -2.73
CA GLY A 178 -21.54 -3.03 -4.06
C GLY A 178 -20.01 -3.09 -4.03
N THR A 179 -19.44 -3.99 -4.83
CA THR A 179 -18.00 -4.22 -4.91
C THR A 179 -17.20 -2.99 -5.38
N SER A 180 -17.80 -2.10 -6.17
CA SER A 180 -17.19 -0.84 -6.61
C SER A 180 -17.15 0.26 -5.54
N ASN A 181 -17.84 0.05 -4.40
CA ASN A 181 -18.01 1.03 -3.32
C ASN A 181 -17.22 0.66 -2.05
N THR A 182 -16.36 -0.36 -2.12
CA THR A 182 -15.54 -0.74 -0.98
C THR A 182 -14.10 -0.91 -1.39
N ILE A 183 -13.19 -0.30 -0.63
CA ILE A 183 -11.76 -0.42 -0.79
C ILE A 183 -11.31 -1.76 -0.20
N MET A 184 -10.59 -2.58 -0.96
CA MET A 184 -9.88 -3.74 -0.44
C MET A 184 -8.47 -3.36 0.01
N PHE A 185 -7.72 -2.69 -0.86
CA PHE A 185 -6.33 -2.31 -0.60
C PHE A 185 -6.10 -0.83 -0.86
N ALA A 186 -5.23 -0.21 -0.09
CA ALA A 186 -4.85 1.20 -0.26
C ALA A 186 -3.33 1.33 -0.18
N GLU A 187 -2.82 2.45 -0.68
CA GLU A 187 -1.44 2.83 -0.38
C GLU A 187 -1.25 3.05 1.13
N LYS A 188 -0.06 2.69 1.60
CA LYS A 188 0.42 3.03 2.93
C LYS A 188 1.93 3.15 2.90
N THR A 189 2.45 4.32 3.20
CA THR A 189 3.88 4.60 3.26
C THR A 189 4.61 3.66 4.22
N THR A 190 5.80 3.25 3.82
CA THR A 190 6.57 2.14 4.42
C THR A 190 6.89 2.36 5.90
N GLN A 191 7.13 3.60 6.31
CA GLN A 191 7.55 3.94 7.67
C GLN A 191 6.78 5.16 8.20
N LEU A 192 6.06 4.98 9.31
CA LEU A 192 5.23 6.00 9.96
C LEU A 192 5.45 5.97 11.46
N ASN A 193 5.87 7.06 12.10
CA ASN A 193 6.01 7.20 13.56
C ASN A 193 6.54 5.94 14.30
N GLY A 194 7.74 5.46 13.93
CA GLY A 194 8.37 4.29 14.55
C GLY A 194 7.75 2.92 14.19
N SER A 195 6.73 2.92 13.33
CA SER A 195 6.01 1.77 12.79
C SER A 195 6.38 1.52 11.32
N TRP A 196 6.03 0.34 10.81
CA TRP A 196 6.37 -0.12 9.47
C TRP A 196 5.18 -0.80 8.78
N CYS A 197 5.25 -0.90 7.45
CA CYS A 197 4.32 -1.69 6.65
C CYS A 197 4.99 -3.00 6.22
N LEU A 198 4.99 -4.01 7.10
CA LEU A 198 5.66 -5.28 6.87
C LEU A 198 4.67 -6.34 6.36
N TRP A 199 4.71 -6.64 5.07
CA TRP A 199 3.77 -7.59 4.44
C TRP A 199 4.07 -9.06 4.71
N ALA A 200 5.29 -9.36 5.20
CA ALA A 200 5.74 -10.70 5.53
C ALA A 200 5.86 -10.95 7.04
N HIS A 201 5.40 -10.04 7.91
CA HIS A 201 5.71 -10.09 9.34
C HIS A 201 4.97 -11.21 10.07
N GLY A 202 5.74 -12.08 10.74
CA GLY A 202 5.22 -13.31 11.37
C GLY A 202 4.79 -13.20 12.81
N GLY A 203 5.03 -12.06 13.46
CA GLY A 203 4.49 -11.79 14.77
C GLY A 203 3.19 -11.01 14.64
N TRP A 204 2.24 -11.29 15.51
CA TRP A 204 1.13 -10.39 15.73
C TRP A 204 1.64 -9.19 16.55
N ASN A 205 2.27 -8.23 15.86
CA ASN A 205 2.79 -7.00 16.44
C ASN A 205 2.15 -5.80 15.75
N ASP A 206 1.39 -5.10 16.57
CA ASP A 206 0.54 -3.97 16.31
C ASP A 206 1.24 -2.89 15.47
N SER A 207 2.51 -2.63 15.72
CA SER A 207 3.23 -1.52 15.07
C SER A 207 3.67 -1.82 13.63
N TYR A 208 3.52 -3.04 13.10
CA TYR A 208 4.17 -3.39 11.83
C TYR A 208 3.25 -3.98 10.75
N GLY A 209 1.96 -4.12 11.06
CA GLY A 209 0.97 -4.62 10.11
C GLY A 209 0.66 -3.60 8.97
N PRO A 210 0.64 -4.03 7.70
CA PRO A 210 0.14 -3.25 6.57
C PRO A 210 -1.40 -3.29 6.57
N VAL A 211 -1.97 -2.64 7.59
CA VAL A 211 -3.41 -2.52 7.82
C VAL A 211 -3.83 -1.06 7.82
N PHE A 212 -5.07 -0.80 7.44
CA PHE A 212 -5.76 0.45 7.77
C PHE A 212 -7.21 0.14 8.14
N ALA A 213 -7.94 1.15 8.64
CA ALA A 213 -9.32 1.00 9.08
C ALA A 213 -9.49 -0.03 10.22
N TYR A 214 -8.47 -0.21 11.07
CA TYR A 214 -8.52 -1.11 12.23
C TYR A 214 -9.38 -0.55 13.37
N GLY A 215 -10.48 -1.24 13.69
CA GLY A 215 -11.41 -0.81 14.74
C GLY A 215 -12.78 -1.45 14.62
N SER A 216 -13.70 -1.02 15.47
CA SER A 216 -15.10 -1.47 15.41
C SER A 216 -15.72 -1.20 14.06
N ALA A 217 -16.69 -2.05 13.71
CA ALA A 217 -17.40 -1.92 12.44
C ALA A 217 -18.02 -0.52 12.29
N ASP A 218 -18.42 0.12 13.40
CA ASP A 218 -19.03 1.45 13.42
C ASP A 218 -18.07 2.63 13.47
N GLY A 219 -16.77 2.36 13.50
CA GLY A 219 -15.75 3.40 13.55
C GLY A 219 -15.82 4.24 14.82
N THR A 220 -16.49 3.77 15.89
CA THR A 220 -16.59 4.49 17.16
C THR A 220 -15.52 4.04 18.17
N THR A 221 -15.02 2.81 18.04
CA THR A 221 -14.10 2.20 18.99
C THR A 221 -12.81 1.81 18.28
N ASN A 222 -11.70 2.43 18.71
CA ASN A 222 -10.37 2.01 18.30
C ASN A 222 -10.00 0.72 19.03
N TYR A 223 -9.51 -0.26 18.29
CA TYR A 223 -8.95 -1.47 18.86
C TYR A 223 -7.48 -1.22 19.20
N ASN A 224 -7.09 -1.62 20.42
CA ASN A 224 -5.75 -1.42 20.97
C ASN A 224 -5.07 -2.74 21.36
N SER A 225 -5.83 -3.83 21.33
CA SER A 225 -5.30 -5.17 21.35
C SER A 225 -5.16 -5.53 19.88
N GLY A 226 -3.95 -5.41 19.35
CA GLY A 226 -3.66 -5.82 17.99
C GLY A 226 -3.30 -4.81 16.99
N MET A 227 -3.52 -5.18 15.74
CA MET A 227 -2.91 -4.58 14.57
C MET A 227 -3.06 -3.06 14.58
N SER A 228 -1.99 -2.37 14.97
CA SER A 228 -1.89 -0.96 15.36
C SER A 228 -2.57 -0.59 16.69
N ALA A 229 -1.78 -0.40 17.75
CA ALA A 229 -2.11 0.53 18.82
C ALA A 229 -2.03 1.95 18.23
N SER A 230 -3.06 2.31 17.45
CA SER A 230 -3.12 3.60 16.78
C SER A 230 -3.12 4.70 17.85
N THR A 231 -2.25 5.69 17.69
CA THR A 231 -2.38 6.95 18.45
C THR A 231 -3.48 7.84 17.89
N GLY A 232 -4.06 7.51 16.73
CA GLY A 232 -5.16 8.27 16.12
C GLY A 232 -6.43 7.44 15.87
N TYR A 233 -7.54 8.17 15.80
CA TYR A 233 -8.87 7.61 15.61
C TYR A 233 -9.03 6.99 14.21
N VAL A 234 -9.65 5.81 14.18
CA VAL A 234 -10.09 5.09 12.99
C VAL A 234 -11.61 5.03 13.01
N GLY A 235 -12.26 5.45 11.92
CA GLY A 235 -13.72 5.61 11.88
C GLY A 235 -14.16 6.79 11.01
N ALA A 236 -15.38 7.28 11.24
CA ALA A 236 -16.01 8.32 10.43
C ALA A 236 -15.25 9.66 10.43
N SER A 237 -14.43 9.95 11.44
CA SER A 237 -13.58 11.15 11.48
C SER A 237 -12.16 10.93 10.92
N SER A 238 -11.86 9.71 10.47
CA SER A 238 -10.53 9.33 9.98
C SER A 238 -10.42 9.57 8.48
N LEU A 239 -9.29 10.13 8.04
CA LEU A 239 -8.93 10.26 6.63
C LEU A 239 -7.50 9.78 6.45
N PHE A 240 -7.18 9.24 5.29
CA PHE A 240 -5.79 8.91 4.93
C PHE A 240 -4.87 10.14 4.95
N GLN A 241 -3.57 9.89 4.96
CA GLN A 241 -2.55 10.94 5.05
C GLN A 241 -1.88 11.16 3.70
N VAL A 242 -1.71 12.43 3.32
CA VAL A 242 -1.03 12.82 2.08
C VAL A 242 0.41 13.21 2.37
N GLN A 243 1.35 12.52 1.75
CA GLN A 243 2.80 12.74 1.87
C GLN A 243 3.29 12.90 3.32
N PRO A 244 2.95 11.97 4.24
CA PRO A 244 3.57 12.00 5.56
C PRO A 244 5.08 11.87 5.39
N LYS A 245 5.86 12.66 6.15
CA LYS A 245 7.31 12.52 6.14
C LYS A 245 7.69 11.15 6.69
N PRO A 246 8.78 10.51 6.21
CA PRO A 246 9.27 9.26 6.79
C PRO A 246 9.41 9.36 8.31
N GLY A 247 8.84 8.41 9.04
CA GLY A 247 8.87 8.39 10.50
C GLY A 247 7.92 9.40 11.18
N THR A 248 7.03 10.06 10.44
CA THR A 248 5.93 10.89 10.99
C THR A 248 4.57 10.28 10.64
N GLY A 249 3.48 10.91 11.07
CA GLY A 249 2.12 10.46 10.74
C GLY A 249 1.60 9.31 11.61
N ASP A 250 0.35 8.94 11.39
CA ASP A 250 -0.36 7.92 12.14
C ASP A 250 -0.26 6.56 11.42
N PRO A 251 0.33 5.53 12.06
CA PRO A 251 0.45 4.20 11.45
C PRO A 251 -0.87 3.44 11.37
N GLY A 252 -1.96 3.87 12.03
CA GLY A 252 -3.28 3.25 11.88
C GLY A 252 -4.01 3.64 10.59
N LYS A 253 -3.53 4.66 9.89
CA LYS A 253 -4.17 5.23 8.71
C LYS A 253 -3.48 4.78 7.42
N ALA A 254 -4.27 4.69 6.35
CA ALA A 254 -3.73 4.64 5.01
C ALA A 254 -2.95 5.93 4.71
N SER A 255 -2.01 5.86 3.78
CA SER A 255 -1.21 7.03 3.42
C SER A 255 -0.64 6.91 2.03
N THR A 256 -0.53 8.05 1.35
CA THR A 256 -0.01 8.11 -0.01
C THR A 256 1.29 8.91 -0.06
N PRO A 257 2.32 8.43 -0.78
CA PRO A 257 3.49 9.23 -1.08
C PRO A 257 3.23 10.27 -2.20
N HIS A 258 2.10 10.15 -2.89
CA HIS A 258 1.72 11.01 -4.00
C HIS A 258 1.14 12.34 -3.51
N THR A 259 1.31 13.38 -4.32
CA THR A 259 0.70 14.68 -4.03
C THR A 259 -0.81 14.64 -4.25
N GLY A 260 -1.56 14.98 -3.20
CA GLY A 260 -2.98 15.35 -3.26
C GLY A 260 -3.99 14.22 -3.50
N VAL A 261 -3.56 13.00 -3.78
CA VAL A 261 -4.46 11.86 -4.00
C VAL A 261 -3.84 10.57 -3.49
N ILE A 262 -4.68 9.63 -3.05
CA ILE A 262 -4.31 8.24 -2.73
C ILE A 262 -4.81 7.30 -3.82
N LEU A 263 -4.03 6.26 -4.11
CA LEU A 263 -4.47 5.15 -4.94
C LEU A 263 -5.11 4.07 -4.07
N VAL A 264 -6.27 3.57 -4.49
CA VAL A 264 -6.99 2.51 -3.81
C VAL A 264 -7.48 1.46 -4.80
N ASN A 265 -7.46 0.20 -4.40
CA ASN A 265 -8.08 -0.90 -5.12
C ASN A 265 -9.46 -1.18 -4.53
N MET A 266 -10.46 -1.24 -5.39
CA MET A 266 -11.85 -1.49 -5.03
C MET A 266 -12.16 -3.00 -5.08
N GLY A 267 -13.26 -3.41 -4.43
CA GLY A 267 -13.77 -4.78 -4.41
C GLY A 267 -14.12 -5.38 -5.78
N ASP A 268 -14.33 -4.54 -6.80
CA ASP A 268 -14.52 -4.95 -8.20
C ASP A 268 -13.18 -5.12 -8.96
N GLY A 269 -12.06 -4.91 -8.28
CA GLY A 269 -10.72 -4.99 -8.83
C GLY A 269 -10.27 -3.74 -9.58
N SER A 270 -11.08 -2.69 -9.68
CA SER A 270 -10.66 -1.39 -10.25
C SER A 270 -9.69 -0.66 -9.32
N VAL A 271 -8.95 0.31 -9.87
CA VAL A 271 -8.08 1.21 -9.09
C VAL A 271 -8.58 2.62 -9.28
N LYS A 272 -8.75 3.36 -8.17
CA LYS A 272 -9.26 4.72 -8.14
C LYS A 272 -8.25 5.67 -7.50
N ASN A 273 -8.31 6.93 -7.94
CA ASN A 273 -7.57 8.04 -7.35
C ASN A 273 -8.55 8.81 -6.46
N LEU A 274 -8.35 8.80 -5.15
CA LEU A 274 -9.19 9.56 -4.23
C LEU A 274 -8.47 10.84 -3.79
N SER A 275 -9.18 11.98 -3.86
CA SER A 275 -8.64 13.27 -3.43
C SER A 275 -8.33 13.31 -1.94
N GLY A 276 -7.21 13.92 -1.55
CA GLY A 276 -6.87 14.21 -0.15
C GLY A 276 -7.81 15.19 0.55
N SER A 277 -8.82 15.70 -0.17
CA SER A 277 -9.83 16.62 0.34
C SER A 277 -11.25 16.03 0.33
N ILE A 278 -11.40 14.71 0.12
CA ILE A 278 -12.72 14.07 0.26
C ILE A 278 -13.23 14.11 1.70
N ASP A 279 -14.55 14.00 1.86
CA ASP A 279 -15.19 13.96 3.17
C ASP A 279 -14.81 12.67 3.94
N PRO A 280 -14.25 12.76 5.15
CA PRO A 280 -13.90 11.60 5.95
C PRO A 280 -15.12 10.72 6.32
N THR A 281 -16.24 11.36 6.69
CA THR A 281 -17.44 10.74 7.25
C THR A 281 -18.37 10.22 6.17
N ASN A 282 -18.56 10.99 5.11
CA ASN A 282 -19.54 10.73 4.05
C ASN A 282 -18.90 10.10 2.80
N THR A 283 -17.57 9.95 2.75
CA THR A 283 -16.89 9.32 1.62
C THR A 283 -15.84 8.31 2.04
N TRP A 284 -14.78 8.71 2.75
CA TRP A 284 -13.66 7.81 3.03
C TRP A 284 -14.06 6.61 3.91
N TRP A 285 -14.72 6.86 5.04
CA TRP A 285 -15.13 5.79 5.94
C TRP A 285 -16.18 4.85 5.32
N PRO A 286 -17.24 5.36 4.66
CA PRO A 286 -18.14 4.57 3.83
C PRO A 286 -17.43 3.66 2.80
N LEU A 287 -16.39 4.16 2.15
CA LEU A 287 -15.57 3.36 1.24
C LEU A 287 -14.73 2.28 1.96
N CYS A 288 -14.50 2.40 3.26
CA CYS A 288 -13.81 1.38 4.04
C CYS A 288 -14.76 0.25 4.47
N THR A 289 -16.07 0.50 4.57
CA THR A 289 -17.03 -0.46 5.12
C THR A 289 -17.71 -1.27 4.01
N PRO A 290 -17.72 -2.62 4.08
CA PRO A 290 -18.28 -3.43 3.00
C PRO A 290 -19.81 -3.63 3.04
N SER A 291 -20.45 -3.42 4.21
CA SER A 291 -21.82 -3.90 4.44
C SER A 291 -22.65 -3.06 5.42
N ARG A 292 -22.62 -1.74 5.30
CA ARG A 292 -23.30 -0.82 6.23
C ARG A 292 -24.42 0.00 5.60
N GLY A 293 -24.63 -0.11 4.30
CA GLY A 293 -25.57 0.74 3.56
C GLY A 293 -25.13 2.20 3.50
N ASP A 294 -23.93 2.53 3.99
CA ASP A 294 -23.32 3.84 3.85
C ASP A 294 -22.67 3.91 2.47
N ILE A 295 -23.48 4.21 1.46
CA ILE A 295 -22.96 4.47 0.12
C ILE A 295 -22.42 5.90 0.10
N PRO A 296 -21.18 6.14 -0.36
CA PRO A 296 -20.63 7.48 -0.41
C PRO A 296 -21.52 8.43 -1.22
N THR A 297 -21.81 9.61 -0.66
CA THR A 297 -22.65 10.59 -1.34
C THR A 297 -21.79 11.50 -2.22
N GLY A 298 -21.74 11.26 -3.54
CA GLY A 298 -21.06 12.13 -4.50
C GLY A 298 -20.29 11.38 -5.60
N ASN A 299 -19.75 12.11 -6.58
CA ASN A 299 -18.77 11.56 -7.53
C ASN A 299 -17.37 11.72 -6.93
N PHE A 300 -16.67 10.61 -6.69
CA PHE A 300 -15.32 10.54 -6.13
C PHE A 300 -14.41 9.65 -6.99
#